data_AF-A0A1B8ZSK4-F1
#
_entry.id   AF-A0A1B8ZSK4-F1
#
_cell.length_a   1.000
_cell.length_b   1.000
_cell.length_c   1.000
_cell.angle_alpha   90.00
_cell.angle_beta   90.00
_cell.angle_gamma   90.00
#
_symmetry.space_group_name_H-M   'P 1'
#
loop_
_entity.id
_entity.type
_entity.pdbx_description
1 polymer ?
#
loop_
_entity_poly.entity_id
_entity_poly.type
_entity_poly.pdbx_seq_one_letter_code
_entity_poly.pdbx_strand_id
1 'polypeptide(L)'
;MKTLRNHTLIYDKECPMCALYSKAFTQCGMLDENGREAFTEISLRNRTLVDFNRAKNEIALIDHNRNKVVYGLDSLLLIIGNSFPLLEKTARIQPLYWFFKRLYSFVSYNRKQIIPSMKNDDEKSCIPDFNLKYRIAYIVFTVIFSAYILSMFSGKMGLNLKPDFGREFTICLAQILWQTIFLRMYLKDRIWDYLGNMMTVSLMGTLLLIPALLTSFTPVFYLIYFGIVVLIMFLEHLRRCRILELNYYPTISWILFRLTALAIIIVTTI
;
A
#
# COMPACT_ATOMS: atom_id res chain seq x y z
N MET A 1 21.14 -13.85 -14.33
CA MET A 1 20.02 -14.31 -13.47
C MET A 1 19.53 -15.65 -14.01
N LYS A 2 19.06 -16.57 -13.17
CA LYS A 2 18.54 -17.86 -13.62
C LYS A 2 17.03 -17.75 -13.86
N THR A 3 16.60 -18.08 -15.07
CA THR A 3 15.18 -18.03 -15.46
C THR A 3 14.46 -19.28 -14.97
N LEU A 4 13.31 -19.08 -14.31
CA LEU A 4 12.42 -20.17 -13.90
C LEU A 4 11.55 -20.56 -15.10
N ARG A 5 11.91 -21.67 -15.74
CA ARG A 5 11.24 -22.13 -16.96
C ARG A 5 10.00 -22.97 -16.69
N ASN A 6 9.07 -23.01 -17.65
CA ASN A 6 7.84 -23.83 -17.58
C ASN A 6 6.96 -23.49 -16.37
N HIS A 7 7.00 -22.23 -15.94
CA HIS A 7 6.13 -21.72 -14.89
C HIS A 7 5.32 -20.54 -15.41
N THR A 8 4.05 -20.46 -15.02
CA THR A 8 3.17 -19.33 -15.35
C THR A 8 2.63 -18.71 -14.07
N LEU A 9 2.96 -17.43 -13.87
CA LEU A 9 2.44 -16.61 -12.80
C LEU A 9 1.11 -15.98 -13.21
N ILE A 10 0.05 -16.31 -12.49
CA ILE A 10 -1.26 -15.68 -12.63
C ILE A 10 -1.28 -14.38 -11.83
N TYR A 11 -1.60 -13.27 -12.49
CA TYR A 11 -1.63 -11.94 -11.86
C TYR A 11 -2.94 -11.21 -12.17
N ASP A 12 -3.33 -10.30 -11.26
CA ASP A 12 -4.45 -9.40 -11.47
C ASP A 12 -4.05 -8.25 -12.41
N LYS A 13 -4.65 -8.21 -13.61
CA LYS A 13 -4.43 -7.15 -14.61
C LYS A 13 -4.93 -5.79 -14.12
N GLU A 14 -5.96 -5.77 -13.28
CA GLU A 14 -6.56 -4.56 -12.75
C GLU A 14 -5.81 -4.01 -11.53
N CYS A 15 -4.90 -4.78 -10.94
CA CYS A 15 -4.03 -4.28 -9.88
C CYS A 15 -2.70 -3.80 -10.49
N PRO A 16 -2.43 -2.48 -10.53
CA PRO A 16 -1.20 -1.99 -11.13
C PRO A 16 0.05 -2.50 -10.40
N MET A 17 -0.03 -2.77 -9.10
CA MET A 17 1.03 -3.44 -8.35
C MET A 17 1.34 -4.82 -8.94
N CYS A 18 0.29 -5.62 -9.19
CA CYS A 18 0.42 -6.97 -9.74
C CYS A 18 0.96 -6.96 -11.17
N ALA A 19 0.47 -6.06 -12.00
CA ALA A 19 0.98 -5.88 -13.35
C ALA A 19 2.45 -5.43 -13.37
N LEU A 20 2.88 -4.58 -12.43
CA LEU A 20 4.24 -4.06 -12.35
C LEU A 20 5.24 -5.14 -11.92
N TYR A 21 5.02 -5.80 -10.78
CA TYR A 21 6.00 -6.78 -10.28
C TYR A 21 6.10 -8.00 -11.22
N SER A 22 4.98 -8.45 -11.78
CA SER A 22 4.99 -9.60 -12.71
C SER A 22 5.70 -9.27 -14.01
N LYS A 23 5.66 -8.00 -14.45
CA LYS A 23 6.43 -7.52 -15.61
C LYS A 23 7.92 -7.46 -15.29
N ALA A 24 8.28 -6.99 -14.09
CA ALA A 24 9.66 -6.96 -13.65
C ALA A 24 10.27 -8.38 -13.64
N PHE A 25 9.52 -9.40 -13.21
CA PHE A 25 10.01 -10.78 -13.23
C PHE A 25 10.36 -11.29 -14.63
N THR A 26 9.57 -10.96 -15.66
CA THR A 26 9.89 -11.36 -17.03
C THR A 26 11.02 -10.51 -17.62
N GLN A 27 11.02 -9.19 -17.39
CA GLN A 27 12.06 -8.29 -17.90
C GLN A 27 13.44 -8.54 -17.30
N CYS A 28 13.52 -8.90 -16.03
CA CYS A 28 14.79 -9.26 -15.38
C CYS A 28 15.21 -10.72 -15.66
N GLY A 29 14.45 -11.46 -16.47
CA GLY A 29 14.75 -12.86 -16.81
C GLY A 29 14.60 -13.84 -15.64
N MET A 30 13.79 -13.50 -14.63
CA MET A 30 13.46 -14.40 -13.51
C MET A 30 12.35 -15.39 -13.89
N LEU A 31 11.43 -14.96 -14.76
CA LEU A 31 10.43 -15.77 -15.43
C LEU A 31 10.64 -15.71 -16.94
N ASP A 32 10.16 -16.72 -17.66
CA ASP A 32 10.12 -16.72 -19.12
C ASP A 32 9.27 -15.54 -19.65
N GLU A 33 9.48 -15.12 -20.91
CA GLU A 33 8.69 -14.04 -21.53
C GLU A 33 7.18 -14.32 -21.51
N ASN A 34 6.80 -15.59 -21.70
CA ASN A 34 5.43 -16.09 -21.60
C ASN A 34 5.08 -16.60 -20.18
N GLY A 35 5.92 -16.32 -19.19
CA GLY A 35 5.82 -16.82 -17.82
C GLY A 35 4.81 -16.09 -16.95
N ARG A 36 3.96 -15.22 -17.51
CA ARG A 36 2.89 -14.53 -16.79
C ARG A 36 1.60 -14.52 -17.60
N GLU A 37 0.46 -14.66 -16.93
CA GLU A 37 -0.86 -14.67 -17.54
C GLU A 37 -1.84 -13.88 -16.67
N ALA A 38 -2.69 -13.07 -17.31
CA ALA A 38 -3.68 -12.27 -16.59
C ALA A 38 -4.83 -13.16 -16.11
N PHE A 39 -5.28 -12.95 -14.88
CA PHE A 39 -6.38 -13.72 -14.27
C PHE A 39 -7.67 -13.68 -15.12
N THR A 40 -7.99 -12.53 -15.72
CA THR A 40 -9.16 -12.33 -16.59
C THR A 40 -9.05 -13.04 -17.94
N GLU A 41 -7.83 -13.37 -18.38
CA GLU A 41 -7.50 -13.95 -19.68
C GLU A 41 -6.94 -15.37 -19.53
N ILE A 42 -7.15 -16.00 -18.35
CA ILE A 42 -6.58 -17.31 -18.04
C ILE A 42 -7.09 -18.38 -19.00
N SER A 43 -6.14 -19.13 -19.57
CA SER A 43 -6.42 -20.27 -20.45
C SER A 43 -7.23 -21.36 -19.76
N LEU A 44 -8.06 -22.07 -20.53
CA LEU A 44 -8.88 -23.19 -20.03
C LEU A 44 -8.07 -24.25 -19.26
N ARG A 45 -6.84 -24.53 -19.71
CA ARG A 45 -5.93 -25.47 -19.04
C ARG A 45 -5.49 -24.96 -17.66
N ASN A 46 -5.11 -23.69 -17.55
CA ASN A 46 -4.65 -23.13 -16.28
C ASN A 46 -5.82 -22.90 -15.33
N ARG A 47 -7.00 -22.64 -15.88
CA ARG A 47 -8.26 -22.51 -15.15
C ARG A 47 -8.62 -23.76 -14.34
N THR A 48 -8.30 -24.97 -14.82
CA THR A 48 -8.60 -26.21 -14.07
C THR A 48 -7.60 -26.50 -12.97
N LEU A 49 -6.39 -25.94 -13.03
CA LEU A 49 -5.33 -26.15 -12.05
C LEU A 49 -5.42 -25.16 -10.88
N VAL A 50 -5.92 -23.96 -11.12
CA VAL A 50 -5.94 -22.86 -10.15
C VAL A 50 -7.22 -22.87 -9.33
N ASP A 51 -7.07 -22.80 -8.01
CA ASP A 51 -8.16 -22.48 -7.08
C ASP A 51 -8.47 -20.99 -7.20
N PHE A 52 -9.61 -20.69 -7.84
CA PHE A 52 -10.06 -19.32 -8.09
C PHE A 52 -10.30 -18.51 -6.82
N ASN A 53 -10.79 -19.14 -5.75
CA ASN A 53 -11.06 -18.44 -4.50
C ASN A 53 -9.76 -18.08 -3.80
N ARG A 54 -8.80 -19.00 -3.82
CA ARG A 54 -7.47 -18.76 -3.25
C ARG A 54 -6.68 -17.74 -4.05
N ALA A 55 -6.73 -17.81 -5.37
CA ALA A 55 -6.00 -16.93 -6.29
C ALA A 55 -6.41 -15.45 -6.18
N LYS A 56 -7.59 -15.16 -5.61
CA LYS A 56 -8.01 -13.79 -5.27
C LYS A 56 -7.14 -13.14 -4.20
N ASN A 57 -6.68 -13.91 -3.22
CA ASN A 57 -5.93 -13.39 -2.07
C ASN A 57 -4.43 -13.70 -2.15
N GLU A 58 -4.07 -14.75 -2.88
CA GLU A 58 -2.69 -15.23 -3.02
C GLU A 58 -2.34 -15.37 -4.49
N ILE A 59 -1.17 -14.88 -4.89
CA ILE A 59 -0.72 -15.00 -6.28
C ILE A 59 -0.46 -16.49 -6.60
N ALA A 60 -0.91 -16.96 -7.76
CA ALA A 60 -0.78 -18.36 -8.15
C ALA A 60 0.35 -18.53 -9.16
N LEU A 61 1.24 -19.50 -8.93
CA LEU A 61 2.32 -19.87 -9.82
C LEU A 61 2.16 -21.33 -10.21
N ILE A 62 1.87 -21.57 -11.49
CA ILE A 62 1.63 -22.89 -12.05
C ILE A 62 2.97 -23.47 -12.51
N ASP A 63 3.30 -24.68 -12.05
CA ASP A 63 4.38 -25.52 -12.55
C ASP A 63 3.81 -26.49 -13.61
N HIS A 64 4.13 -26.25 -14.88
CA HIS A 64 3.63 -27.06 -16.00
C HIS A 64 4.28 -28.44 -16.09
N ASN A 65 5.44 -28.65 -15.47
CA ASN A 65 6.10 -29.95 -15.48
C ASN A 65 5.40 -30.92 -14.52
N ARG A 66 4.91 -30.41 -13.39
CA ARG A 66 4.28 -31.22 -12.32
C ARG A 66 2.76 -31.07 -12.26
N ASN A 67 2.18 -30.16 -13.05
CA ASN A 67 0.78 -29.73 -12.96
C ASN A 67 0.39 -29.35 -11.52
N LYS A 68 1.27 -28.63 -10.82
CA LYS A 68 1.04 -28.16 -9.44
C LYS A 68 0.99 -26.66 -9.39
N VAL A 69 0.22 -26.11 -8.46
CA VAL A 69 0.13 -24.66 -8.23
C VAL A 69 0.71 -24.33 -6.86
N VAL A 70 1.67 -23.41 -6.86
CA VAL A 70 2.21 -22.79 -5.65
C VAL A 70 1.49 -21.46 -5.46
N TYR A 71 1.21 -21.08 -4.22
CA TYR A 71 0.45 -19.87 -3.91
C TYR A 71 1.20 -18.94 -2.96
N GLY A 72 0.89 -17.65 -3.07
CA GLY A 72 1.22 -16.65 -2.07
C GLY A 72 2.71 -16.34 -1.99
N LEU A 73 3.23 -16.26 -0.76
CA LEU A 73 4.66 -16.02 -0.52
C LEU A 73 5.53 -17.11 -1.15
N ASP A 74 5.09 -18.38 -1.15
CA ASP A 74 5.88 -19.47 -1.69
C ASP A 74 6.10 -19.33 -3.20
N SER A 75 5.13 -18.74 -3.92
CA SER A 75 5.27 -18.39 -5.34
C SER A 75 6.40 -17.37 -5.56
N LEU A 76 6.43 -16.32 -4.74
CA LEU A 76 7.49 -15.31 -4.79
C LEU A 76 8.85 -15.90 -4.44
N LEU A 77 8.91 -16.70 -3.38
CA LEU A 77 10.15 -17.35 -2.96
C LEU A 77 10.67 -18.32 -4.00
N LEU A 78 9.81 -19.01 -4.75
CA LEU A 78 10.25 -19.89 -5.84
C LEU A 78 10.84 -19.11 -7.01
N ILE A 79 10.18 -18.04 -7.46
CA ILE A 79 10.66 -17.19 -8.57
C ILE A 79 11.98 -16.52 -8.19
N ILE A 80 12.01 -15.88 -7.01
CA ILE A 80 13.17 -15.14 -6.54
C ILE A 80 14.29 -16.09 -6.14
N GLY A 81 13.97 -17.20 -5.51
CA GLY A 81 14.91 -18.24 -5.09
C GLY A 81 15.64 -18.92 -6.22
N ASN A 82 14.98 -19.12 -7.38
CA ASN A 82 15.64 -19.64 -8.56
C ASN A 82 16.81 -18.76 -9.02
N SER A 83 16.65 -17.44 -8.95
CA SER A 83 17.70 -16.46 -9.25
C SER A 83 18.65 -16.19 -8.07
N PHE A 84 18.15 -16.22 -6.83
CA PHE A 84 18.88 -15.91 -5.60
C PHE A 84 18.65 -17.01 -4.53
N PRO A 85 19.31 -18.17 -4.64
CA PRO A 85 19.03 -19.32 -3.77
C PRO A 85 19.31 -19.08 -2.29
N LEU A 86 20.30 -18.24 -1.97
CA LEU A 86 20.61 -17.85 -0.59
C LEU A 86 19.47 -17.04 0.05
N LEU A 87 18.81 -16.18 -0.73
CA LEU A 87 17.70 -15.38 -0.26
C LEU A 87 16.48 -16.26 0.05
N GLU A 88 16.19 -17.25 -0.80
CA GLU A 88 15.12 -18.21 -0.51
C GLU A 88 15.42 -19.02 0.76
N LYS A 89 16.64 -19.56 0.89
CA LYS A 89 17.04 -20.35 2.07
C LYS A 89 16.90 -19.54 3.36
N THR A 90 17.38 -18.29 3.34
CA THR A 90 17.26 -17.39 4.50
C THR A 90 15.81 -17.06 4.80
N ALA A 91 15.03 -16.63 3.80
CA ALA A 91 13.62 -16.29 3.97
C ALA A 91 12.75 -17.47 4.44
N ARG A 92 13.17 -18.72 4.22
CA ARG A 92 12.50 -19.93 4.71
C ARG A 92 12.86 -20.34 6.15
N ILE A 93 13.79 -19.65 6.80
CA ILE A 93 14.07 -19.84 8.23
C ILE A 93 12.80 -19.48 9.02
N GLN A 94 12.34 -20.35 9.92
CA GLN A 94 10.97 -20.34 10.44
C GLN A 94 10.49 -18.99 11.03
N PRO A 95 11.25 -18.29 11.92
CA PRO A 95 10.89 -16.94 12.35
C PRO A 95 10.75 -15.94 11.20
N LEU A 96 11.66 -15.98 10.24
CA LEU A 96 11.71 -15.05 9.12
C LEU A 96 10.60 -15.34 8.10
N TYR A 97 10.35 -16.62 7.82
CA TYR A 97 9.24 -17.06 6.98
C TYR A 97 7.89 -16.65 7.57
N TRP A 98 7.71 -16.84 8.89
CA TRP A 98 6.50 -16.39 9.59
C TRP A 98 6.31 -14.88 9.42
N PHE A 99 7.36 -14.09 9.61
CA PHE A 99 7.33 -12.64 9.43
C PHE A 99 6.97 -12.25 7.99
N PHE A 100 7.67 -12.80 7.00
CA PHE A 100 7.39 -12.50 5.59
C PHE A 100 6.00 -12.95 5.15
N LYS A 101 5.48 -14.04 5.72
CA LYS A 101 4.11 -14.48 5.43
C LYS A 101 3.08 -13.48 5.93
N ARG A 102 3.29 -12.92 7.13
CA ARG A 102 2.44 -11.85 7.67
C ARG A 102 2.55 -10.56 6.85
N LEU A 103 3.77 -10.18 6.46
CA LEU A 103 4.00 -9.02 5.59
C LEU A 103 3.33 -9.20 4.22
N TYR A 104 3.44 -10.40 3.64
CA TYR A 104 2.77 -10.74 2.38
C TYR A 104 1.25 -10.58 2.49
N SER A 105 0.63 -11.17 3.51
CA SER A 105 -0.82 -11.01 3.73
C SER A 105 -1.19 -9.55 3.97
N PHE A 106 -0.39 -8.81 4.75
CA PHE A 106 -0.61 -7.40 5.01
C PHE A 106 -0.66 -6.55 3.73
N VAL A 107 0.27 -6.79 2.80
CA VAL A 107 0.28 -6.12 1.49
C VAL A 107 -0.87 -6.62 0.61
N SER A 108 -1.08 -7.94 0.52
CA SER A 108 -2.08 -8.52 -0.38
C SER A 108 -3.50 -8.06 -0.05
N TYR A 109 -3.89 -8.07 1.23
CA TYR A 109 -5.23 -7.64 1.66
C TYR A 109 -5.46 -6.12 1.56
N ASN A 110 -4.40 -5.32 1.46
CA ASN A 110 -4.50 -3.86 1.31
C ASN A 110 -4.07 -3.38 -0.08
N ARG A 111 -3.83 -4.28 -1.05
CA ARG A 111 -3.25 -3.92 -2.36
C ARG A 111 -4.08 -2.89 -3.14
N LYS A 112 -5.42 -2.97 -3.04
CA LYS A 112 -6.36 -2.02 -3.68
C LYS A 112 -6.41 -0.67 -2.96
N GLN A 113 -6.00 -0.60 -1.68
CA GLN A 113 -5.85 0.66 -0.93
C GLN A 113 -4.46 1.26 -1.18
N ILE A 114 -3.42 0.43 -1.33
CA ILE A 114 -2.07 0.89 -1.66
C ILE A 114 -2.05 1.45 -3.08
N ILE A 115 -2.58 0.71 -4.05
CA ILE A 115 -2.73 1.18 -5.43
C ILE A 115 -4.16 0.89 -5.92
N PRO A 116 -5.04 1.91 -5.96
CA PRO A 116 -6.42 1.75 -6.38
C PRO A 116 -6.53 1.63 -7.89
N SER A 117 -7.60 0.98 -8.34
CA SER A 117 -7.90 0.73 -9.75
C SER A 117 -9.30 1.24 -10.08
N MET A 118 -9.49 1.81 -11.28
CA MET A 118 -10.77 2.39 -11.71
C MET A 118 -11.82 1.35 -12.13
N LYS A 119 -11.42 0.11 -12.41
CA LYS A 119 -12.32 -0.95 -12.88
C LYS A 119 -12.59 -1.94 -11.75
N ASN A 120 -13.87 -2.19 -11.48
CA ASN A 120 -14.37 -3.19 -10.53
C ASN A 120 -15.52 -4.06 -11.12
N ASP A 121 -15.86 -3.92 -12.40
CA ASP A 121 -17.19 -4.33 -12.90
C ASP A 121 -17.28 -5.69 -13.60
N ASP A 122 -16.20 -6.45 -13.70
CA ASP A 122 -16.31 -7.81 -14.27
C ASP A 122 -16.48 -8.85 -13.15
N GLU A 123 -17.46 -9.76 -13.26
CA GLU A 123 -17.59 -10.97 -12.42
C GLU A 123 -16.32 -11.84 -12.40
N LYS A 124 -15.38 -11.57 -13.32
CA LYS A 124 -14.06 -12.19 -13.44
C LYS A 124 -12.94 -11.41 -12.75
N SER A 125 -13.24 -10.30 -12.07
CA SER A 125 -12.24 -9.45 -11.42
C SER A 125 -11.66 -10.13 -10.17
N CYS A 126 -10.34 -9.99 -10.01
CA CYS A 126 -9.58 -10.56 -8.89
C CYS A 126 -9.67 -9.62 -7.67
N ILE A 127 -10.87 -9.46 -7.13
CA ILE A 127 -11.11 -8.64 -5.93
C ILE A 127 -10.68 -9.45 -4.70
N PRO A 128 -9.72 -8.96 -3.89
CA PRO A 128 -9.35 -9.63 -2.64
C PRO A 128 -10.50 -9.54 -1.63
N ASP A 129 -10.63 -10.56 -0.79
CA ASP A 129 -11.62 -10.56 0.26
C ASP A 129 -11.30 -9.47 1.29
N PHE A 130 -12.32 -8.73 1.73
CA PHE A 130 -12.14 -7.73 2.77
C PHE A 130 -11.73 -8.40 4.09
N ASN A 131 -10.57 -8.02 4.61
CA ASN A 131 -10.08 -8.51 5.89
C ASN A 131 -9.85 -7.35 6.87
N LEU A 132 -10.81 -7.18 7.79
CA LEU A 132 -10.79 -6.10 8.78
C LEU A 132 -9.53 -6.11 9.64
N LYS A 133 -9.00 -7.29 10.00
CA LYS A 133 -7.79 -7.42 10.83
C LYS A 133 -6.58 -6.79 10.12
N TYR A 134 -6.38 -7.10 8.84
CA TYR A 134 -5.28 -6.52 8.06
C TYR A 134 -5.53 -5.05 7.70
N ARG A 135 -6.78 -4.61 7.57
CA ARG A 135 -7.11 -3.19 7.36
C ARG A 135 -6.76 -2.36 8.60
N ILE A 136 -7.15 -2.81 9.79
CA ILE A 136 -6.79 -2.14 11.05
C ILE A 136 -5.28 -2.15 11.24
N ALA A 137 -4.61 -3.28 11.01
CA ALA A 137 -3.15 -3.36 11.09
C ALA A 137 -2.48 -2.34 10.16
N TYR A 138 -2.99 -2.15 8.94
CA TYR A 138 -2.47 -1.17 7.99
C TYR A 138 -2.63 0.27 8.47
N ILE A 139 -3.79 0.60 9.01
CA ILE A 139 -4.08 1.92 9.58
C ILE A 139 -3.15 2.18 10.78
N VAL A 140 -3.06 1.25 11.72
CA VAL A 140 -2.22 1.37 12.93
C VAL A 140 -0.75 1.54 12.56
N PHE A 141 -0.23 0.70 11.66
CA PHE A 141 1.14 0.82 11.16
C PHE A 141 1.39 2.22 10.59
N THR A 142 0.48 2.70 9.74
CA THR A 142 0.62 4.00 9.09
C THR A 142 0.58 5.13 10.11
N VAL A 143 -0.33 5.09 11.09
CA VAL A 143 -0.43 6.11 12.15
C VAL A 143 0.87 6.21 12.94
N ILE A 144 1.38 5.09 13.43
CA ILE A 144 2.60 5.06 14.26
C ILE A 144 3.80 5.56 13.45
N PHE A 145 3.94 5.05 12.22
CA PHE A 145 5.05 5.42 11.34
C PHE A 145 4.99 6.89 10.93
N SER A 146 3.82 7.39 10.52
CA SER A 146 3.61 8.80 10.20
C SER A 146 3.88 9.70 11.40
N ALA A 147 3.35 9.38 12.58
CA ALA A 147 3.55 10.18 13.78
C ALA A 147 5.04 10.29 14.16
N TYR A 148 5.79 9.19 14.04
CA TYR A 148 7.23 9.18 14.30
C TYR A 148 8.00 10.09 13.34
N ILE A 149 7.78 9.94 12.03
CA ILE A 149 8.49 10.73 11.02
C ILE A 149 8.08 12.21 11.08
N LEU A 150 6.80 12.52 11.26
CA LEU A 150 6.33 13.90 11.43
C LEU A 150 6.94 14.54 12.68
N SER A 151 7.05 13.80 13.79
CA SER A 151 7.68 14.29 15.01
C SER A 151 9.13 14.71 14.75
N MET A 152 9.92 13.83 14.12
CA MET A 152 11.30 14.14 13.76
C MET A 152 11.40 15.32 12.79
N PHE A 153 10.47 15.39 11.82
CA PHE A 153 10.45 16.46 10.83
C PHE A 153 10.08 17.81 11.44
N SER A 154 9.18 17.83 12.44
CA SER A 154 8.74 19.06 13.09
C SER A 154 9.89 19.84 13.73
N GLY A 155 10.88 19.13 14.30
CA GLY A 155 12.10 19.75 14.85
C GLY A 155 12.98 20.45 13.82
N LYS A 156 12.85 20.13 12.52
CA LYS A 156 13.62 20.75 11.43
C LYS A 156 12.96 22.01 10.87
N MET A 157 11.67 22.24 11.15
CA MET A 157 10.91 23.37 10.57
C MET A 157 11.22 24.74 11.19
N GLY A 158 11.95 24.80 12.32
CA GLY A 158 12.40 26.05 12.95
C GLY A 158 11.30 26.96 13.51
N LEU A 159 10.08 26.44 13.71
CA LEU A 159 8.92 27.17 14.27
C LEU A 159 8.82 27.03 15.80
N ASN A 160 9.95 26.88 16.51
CA ASN A 160 9.99 26.47 17.93
C ASN A 160 9.25 25.14 18.25
N LEU A 161 8.83 24.41 17.22
CA LEU A 161 8.22 23.10 17.34
C LEU A 161 9.29 22.07 17.70
N LYS A 162 9.26 21.59 18.95
CA LYS A 162 10.07 20.45 19.35
C LYS A 162 9.47 19.16 18.77
N PRO A 163 10.30 18.15 18.47
CA PRO A 163 9.83 16.80 18.18
C PRO A 163 8.92 16.31 19.31
N ASP A 164 7.68 15.98 18.97
CA ASP A 164 6.67 15.50 19.90
C ASP A 164 5.84 14.41 19.22
N PHE A 165 6.17 13.15 19.54
CA PHE A 165 5.43 12.01 19.04
C PHE A 165 3.97 12.01 19.51
N GLY A 166 3.69 12.42 20.75
CA GLY A 166 2.35 12.43 21.32
C GLY A 166 1.43 13.39 20.59
N ARG A 167 1.93 14.60 20.27
CA ARG A 167 1.21 15.59 19.45
C ARG A 167 0.86 15.02 18.08
N GLU A 168 1.87 14.54 17.33
CA GLU A 168 1.65 14.04 15.97
C GLU A 168 0.76 12.78 15.93
N PHE A 169 0.93 11.88 16.90
CA PHE A 169 0.10 10.69 17.06
C PHE A 169 -1.37 11.07 17.33
N THR A 170 -1.60 12.04 18.23
CA THR A 170 -2.94 12.53 18.54
C THR A 170 -3.59 13.18 17.32
N ILE A 171 -2.84 13.98 16.55
CA ILE A 171 -3.34 14.61 15.31
C ILE A 171 -3.72 13.53 14.27
N CYS A 172 -2.88 12.51 14.09
CA CYS A 172 -3.17 11.41 13.18
C CYS A 172 -4.43 10.63 13.59
N LEU A 173 -4.60 10.31 14.87
CA LEU A 173 -5.80 9.63 15.37
C LEU A 173 -7.04 10.52 15.25
N ALA A 174 -6.93 11.79 15.63
CA ALA A 174 -8.01 12.75 15.54
C ALA A 174 -8.47 12.96 14.09
N GLN A 175 -7.55 12.94 13.10
CA GLN A 175 -7.91 12.99 11.68
C GLN A 175 -8.76 11.78 11.28
N ILE A 176 -8.37 10.57 11.69
CA ILE A 176 -9.14 9.36 11.38
C ILE A 176 -10.52 9.41 12.03
N LEU A 177 -10.60 9.81 13.30
CA LEU A 177 -11.87 9.95 14.02
C LEU A 177 -12.77 11.00 13.36
N TRP A 178 -12.23 12.17 13.03
CA TRP A 178 -12.92 13.24 12.33
C TRP A 178 -13.50 12.74 11.00
N GLN A 179 -12.67 12.13 10.14
CA GLN A 179 -13.14 11.60 8.86
C GLN A 179 -14.19 10.52 9.01
N THR A 180 -14.03 9.65 10.00
CA THR A 180 -15.01 8.60 10.28
C THR A 180 -16.35 9.23 10.69
N ILE A 181 -16.37 10.18 11.62
CA ILE A 181 -17.61 10.80 12.09
C ILE A 181 -18.33 11.55 10.96
N PHE A 182 -17.61 12.42 10.23
CA PHE A 182 -18.22 13.25 9.18
C PHE A 182 -18.66 12.45 7.95
N LEU A 183 -17.93 11.39 7.60
CA LEU A 183 -18.19 10.65 6.36
C LEU A 183 -18.94 9.33 6.56
N ARG A 184 -19.14 8.83 7.78
CA ARG A 184 -19.81 7.54 8.00
C ARG A 184 -21.21 7.50 7.41
N MET A 185 -21.99 8.57 7.54
CA MET A 185 -23.33 8.64 6.96
C MET A 185 -23.29 8.69 5.42
N TYR A 186 -22.28 9.35 4.86
CA TYR A 186 -22.10 9.51 3.41
C TYR A 186 -21.56 8.25 2.74
N LEU A 187 -20.54 7.61 3.32
CA LEU A 187 -19.82 6.47 2.73
C LEU A 187 -20.36 5.11 3.13
N LYS A 188 -21.08 5.01 4.26
CA LYS A 188 -21.62 3.75 4.81
C LYS A 188 -20.53 2.66 4.84
N ASP A 189 -20.73 1.56 4.13
CA ASP A 189 -19.81 0.41 4.10
C ASP A 189 -18.49 0.70 3.38
N ARG A 190 -18.46 1.71 2.48
CA ARG A 190 -17.24 2.14 1.77
C ARG A 190 -16.26 2.95 2.64
N ILE A 191 -16.60 3.21 3.91
CA ILE A 191 -15.76 3.99 4.83
C ILE A 191 -14.39 3.34 5.02
N TRP A 192 -14.32 2.01 5.11
CA TRP A 192 -13.06 1.30 5.31
C TRP A 192 -12.13 1.40 4.11
N ASP A 193 -12.67 1.45 2.90
CA ASP A 193 -11.91 1.63 1.65
C ASP A 193 -11.40 3.04 1.49
N TYR A 194 -12.23 4.03 1.85
CA TYR A 194 -11.79 5.42 1.93
C TYR A 194 -10.68 5.59 2.98
N LEU A 195 -10.88 5.12 4.21
CA LEU A 195 -9.89 5.25 5.29
C LEU A 195 -8.57 4.59 4.90
N GLY A 196 -8.61 3.38 4.31
CA GLY A 196 -7.41 2.73 3.79
C GLY A 196 -6.68 3.57 2.74
N ASN A 197 -7.40 4.12 1.76
CA ASN A 197 -6.81 5.00 0.74
C ASN A 197 -6.25 6.30 1.34
N MET A 198 -6.94 6.91 2.30
CA MET A 198 -6.47 8.10 3.00
C MET A 198 -5.18 7.82 3.79
N MET A 199 -5.10 6.65 4.44
CA MET A 199 -3.87 6.23 5.11
C MET A 199 -2.75 6.02 4.10
N THR A 200 -3.00 5.46 2.92
CA THR A 200 -1.97 5.38 1.87
C THR A 200 -1.44 6.74 1.47
N VAL A 201 -2.30 7.76 1.32
CA VAL A 201 -1.86 9.15 1.05
C VAL A 201 -0.94 9.64 2.18
N SER A 202 -1.31 9.39 3.43
CA SER A 202 -0.51 9.74 4.61
C SER A 202 0.84 9.02 4.63
N LEU A 203 0.86 7.74 4.29
CA LEU A 203 2.07 6.93 4.17
C LEU A 203 2.98 7.46 3.06
N MET A 204 2.44 7.78 1.89
CA MET A 204 3.19 8.37 0.77
C MET A 204 3.84 9.68 1.18
N GLY A 205 3.08 10.59 1.79
CA GLY A 205 3.62 11.85 2.31
C GLY A 205 4.73 11.62 3.33
N THR A 206 4.53 10.66 4.24
CA THR A 206 5.53 10.28 5.24
C THR A 206 6.82 9.79 4.60
N LEU A 207 6.74 8.89 3.61
CA LEU A 207 7.90 8.38 2.88
C LEU A 207 8.64 9.50 2.13
N LEU A 208 7.90 10.46 1.57
CA LEU A 208 8.49 11.63 0.92
C LEU A 208 9.23 12.55 1.89
N LEU A 209 8.89 12.58 3.18
CA LEU A 209 9.62 13.40 4.16
C LEU A 209 10.99 12.80 4.57
N ILE A 210 11.19 11.50 4.41
CA ILE A 210 12.39 10.79 4.88
C ILE A 210 13.69 11.33 4.26
N PRO A 211 13.82 11.54 2.94
CA PRO A 211 15.05 12.07 2.36
C PRO A 211 15.46 13.43 2.94
N ALA A 212 14.49 14.30 3.23
CA ALA A 212 14.77 15.60 3.83
C ALA A 212 15.27 15.47 5.28
N LEU A 213 14.82 14.48 6.05
CA LEU A 213 15.33 14.25 7.42
C LEU A 213 16.82 13.96 7.46
N LEU A 214 17.38 13.40 6.38
CA LEU A 214 18.80 13.05 6.27
C LEU A 214 19.69 14.24 5.94
N THR A 215 19.12 15.43 5.72
CA THR A 215 19.87 16.64 5.38
C THR A 215 19.95 17.60 6.58
N SER A 216 20.78 18.64 6.44
CA SER A 216 20.92 19.72 7.41
C SER A 216 20.85 21.07 6.71
N PHE A 217 19.71 21.35 6.07
CA PHE A 217 19.45 22.62 5.39
C PHE A 217 18.84 23.65 6.33
N THR A 218 18.51 24.83 5.81
CA THR A 218 17.87 25.90 6.59
C THR A 218 16.42 25.57 6.91
N PRO A 219 15.85 26.10 8.01
CA PRO A 219 14.43 25.90 8.35
C PRO A 219 13.45 26.27 7.23
N VAL A 220 13.77 27.32 6.45
CA VAL A 220 12.97 27.76 5.30
C VAL A 220 12.87 26.66 4.23
N PHE A 221 13.96 25.94 3.98
CA PHE A 221 13.94 24.80 3.05
C PHE A 221 12.94 23.74 3.52
N TYR A 222 12.97 23.37 4.81
CA TYR A 222 12.05 22.35 5.35
C TYR A 222 10.59 22.77 5.28
N LEU A 223 10.31 24.06 5.48
CA LEU A 223 8.96 24.61 5.37
C LEU A 223 8.44 24.53 3.92
N ILE A 224 9.25 24.95 2.94
CA ILE A 224 8.92 24.85 1.51
C ILE A 224 8.76 23.38 1.10
N TYR A 225 9.67 22.51 1.54
CA TYR A 225 9.63 21.08 1.25
C TYR A 225 8.36 20.42 1.80
N PHE A 226 7.98 20.75 3.04
CA PHE A 226 6.74 20.28 3.63
C PHE A 226 5.52 20.74 2.83
N GLY A 227 5.51 22.01 2.39
CA GLY A 227 4.45 22.54 1.52
C GLY A 227 4.30 21.75 0.21
N ILE A 228 5.42 21.41 -0.44
CA ILE A 228 5.42 20.56 -1.65
C ILE A 228 4.85 19.17 -1.34
N VAL A 229 5.26 18.54 -0.24
CA VAL A 229 4.75 17.22 0.15
C VAL A 229 3.24 17.29 0.43
N VAL A 230 2.76 18.32 1.13
CA VAL A 230 1.33 18.53 1.38
C VAL A 230 0.56 18.73 0.07
N LEU A 231 1.11 19.46 -0.90
CA LEU A 231 0.50 19.63 -2.22
C LEU A 231 0.39 18.29 -2.97
N ILE A 232 1.46 17.49 -2.97
CA ILE A 232 1.46 16.15 -3.59
C ILE A 232 0.40 15.27 -2.92
N MET A 233 0.33 15.27 -1.59
CA MET A 233 -0.68 14.53 -0.84
C MET A 233 -2.11 14.96 -1.19
N PHE A 234 -2.34 16.28 -1.32
CA PHE A 234 -3.65 16.83 -1.69
C PHE A 234 -4.08 16.39 -3.09
N LEU A 235 -3.19 16.51 -4.08
CA LEU A 235 -3.47 16.08 -5.45
C LEU A 235 -3.72 14.57 -5.53
N GLU A 236 -2.95 13.77 -4.79
CA GLU A 236 -3.13 12.32 -4.71
C GLU A 236 -4.45 11.94 -4.02
N HIS A 237 -4.85 12.67 -2.96
CA HIS A 237 -6.14 12.46 -2.30
C HIS A 237 -7.31 12.73 -3.24
N LEU A 238 -7.26 13.82 -4.00
CA LEU A 238 -8.25 14.13 -5.05
C LEU A 238 -8.30 13.04 -6.13
N ARG A 239 -7.14 12.60 -6.62
CA ARG A 239 -7.04 11.54 -7.62
C ARG A 239 -7.68 10.24 -7.11
N ARG A 240 -7.40 9.85 -5.86
CA ARG A 240 -7.96 8.65 -5.24
C ARG A 240 -9.46 8.76 -4.99
N CYS A 241 -9.94 9.91 -4.54
CA CYS A 241 -11.38 10.13 -4.40
C CYS A 241 -12.10 9.98 -5.75
N ARG A 242 -11.51 10.48 -6.85
CA ARG A 242 -12.03 10.29 -8.20
C ARG A 242 -12.05 8.82 -8.63
N ILE A 243 -10.98 8.07 -8.34
CA ILE A 243 -10.90 6.62 -8.65
C ILE A 243 -11.94 5.81 -7.85
N LEU A 244 -12.23 6.22 -6.62
CA LEU A 244 -13.25 5.62 -5.75
C LEU A 244 -14.67 6.15 -6.03
N GLU A 245 -14.84 7.00 -7.05
CA GLU A 245 -16.13 7.62 -7.41
C GLU A 245 -16.77 8.37 -6.22
N LEU A 246 -15.94 9.09 -5.47
CA LEU A 246 -16.35 9.95 -4.36
C LEU A 246 -16.36 11.42 -4.82
N ASN A 247 -17.32 12.18 -4.30
CA ASN A 247 -17.37 13.63 -4.48
C ASN A 247 -16.26 14.33 -3.69
N TYR A 248 -16.22 15.67 -3.72
CA TYR A 248 -15.19 16.46 -3.02
C TYR A 248 -15.35 16.50 -1.48
N TYR A 249 -16.47 16.02 -0.92
CA TYR A 249 -16.73 16.06 0.54
C TYR A 249 -15.60 15.47 1.40
N PRO A 250 -15.02 14.30 1.09
CA PRO A 250 -13.93 13.75 1.88
C PRO A 250 -12.68 14.62 1.85
N THR A 251 -12.39 15.27 0.72
CA THR A 251 -11.23 16.17 0.60
C THR A 251 -11.47 17.48 1.36
N ILE A 252 -12.67 18.06 1.26
CA ILE A 252 -13.04 19.26 2.01
C ILE A 252 -12.93 19.00 3.51
N SER A 253 -13.53 17.91 3.99
CA SER A 253 -13.44 17.49 5.40
C SER A 253 -11.98 17.32 5.84
N TRP A 254 -11.15 16.73 4.98
CA TRP A 254 -9.72 16.48 5.27
C TRP A 254 -8.91 17.77 5.39
N ILE A 255 -9.14 18.74 4.50
CA ILE A 255 -8.53 20.07 4.59
C ILE A 255 -9.01 20.81 5.83
N LEU A 256 -10.31 20.82 6.10
CA LEU A 256 -10.89 21.52 7.25
C LEU A 256 -10.26 21.05 8.57
N PHE A 257 -10.11 19.73 8.74
CA PHE A 257 -9.41 19.20 9.90
C PHE A 257 -7.95 19.67 9.97
N ARG A 258 -7.21 19.61 8.85
CA ARG A 258 -5.79 20.00 8.82
C ARG A 258 -5.59 21.48 9.13
N LEU A 259 -6.45 22.36 8.60
CA LEU A 259 -6.42 23.79 8.90
C LEU A 259 -6.76 24.06 10.38
N THR A 260 -7.76 23.36 10.92
CA THR A 260 -8.16 23.48 12.33
C THR A 260 -7.03 23.01 13.25
N ALA A 261 -6.44 21.85 12.98
CA ALA A 261 -5.32 21.32 13.75
C ALA A 261 -4.10 22.25 13.69
N LEU A 262 -3.78 22.81 12.51
CA LEU A 262 -2.70 23.78 12.36
C LEU A 262 -2.97 25.06 13.16
N ALA A 263 -4.19 25.60 13.10
CA ALA A 263 -4.58 26.79 13.87
C ALA A 263 -4.44 26.54 15.38
N ILE A 264 -4.85 25.37 15.88
CA ILE A 264 -4.69 24.98 17.28
C ILE A 264 -3.19 24.91 17.65
N ILE A 265 -2.35 24.29 16.83
CA ILE A 265 -0.89 24.20 17.08
C ILE A 265 -0.28 25.60 17.16
N ILE A 266 -0.64 26.49 16.22
CA ILE A 266 -0.16 27.88 16.23
C ILE A 266 -0.58 28.56 17.54
N VAL A 267 -1.88 28.57 17.88
CA VAL A 267 -2.39 29.25 19.09
C VAL A 267 -1.80 28.69 20.40
N THR A 268 -1.46 27.40 20.44
CA THR A 268 -0.95 26.76 21.66
C THR A 268 0.56 26.76 21.78
N THR A 269 1.30 27.04 20.70
CA THR A 269 2.76 26.83 20.66
C THR A 269 3.55 28.04 20.16
N ILE A 270 2.95 28.93 19.38
CA ILE A 270 3.56 30.13 18.79
C ILE A 270 2.91 31.37 19.42
#